data_AF-A0A9Q1AQN5-F1
#
_entry.id   AF-A0A9Q1AQN5-F1
#
_cell.length_a   1.000
_cell.length_b   1.000
_cell.length_c   1.000
_cell.angle_alpha   90.00
_cell.angle_beta   90.00
_cell.angle_gamma   90.00
#
_symmetry.space_group_name_H-M   'P 1'
#
loop_
_entity.id
_entity.type
_entity.pdbx_description
1 polymer ?
#
loop_
_entity_poly.entity_id
_entity_poly.type
_entity_poly.pdbx_seq_one_letter_code
_entity_poly.pdbx_strand_id
1 'polypeptide(L)'
;MVLEFLDAKDPILNDNLIKWKPDIAYLTDLFTKFNEVNLQLQGDSLNLIKTKSITAAFLARINLKKQNIGWCEFSQFPNLSLANVQDDGVLVYVQHLSVLHTDFKTRFEDVLTMEIPQCIISPYGDIQESNATLKEELIGISTNKELK
;
A
#
# COMPACT_ATOMS: atom_id res chain seq x y z
N MET A 1 -34.69 3.71 -3.07
CA MET A 1 -33.21 3.85 -3.06
C MET A 1 -32.79 4.84 -4.16
N VAL A 2 -31.58 5.42 -4.15
CA VAL A 2 -31.14 6.50 -5.07
C VAL A 2 -31.48 6.27 -6.55
N LEU A 3 -31.36 5.03 -7.05
CA LEU A 3 -31.76 4.68 -8.41
C LEU A 3 -33.26 4.91 -8.66
N GLU A 4 -34.15 4.37 -7.82
CA GLU A 4 -35.60 4.58 -7.94
C GLU A 4 -36.01 6.06 -7.88
N PHE A 5 -35.26 6.87 -7.12
CA PHE A 5 -35.48 8.32 -7.09
C PHE A 5 -35.08 8.99 -8.41
N LEU A 6 -33.92 8.61 -8.96
CA LEU A 6 -33.42 9.15 -10.22
C LEU A 6 -34.23 8.67 -11.43
N ASP A 7 -34.82 7.48 -11.38
CA ASP A 7 -35.63 6.95 -12.48
C ASP A 7 -36.80 7.89 -12.85
N ALA A 8 -37.42 8.51 -11.84
CA ALA A 8 -38.49 9.48 -12.04
C ALA A 8 -38.02 10.93 -12.25
N LYS A 9 -36.78 11.27 -11.90
CA LYS A 9 -36.28 12.65 -11.83
C LYS A 9 -35.25 12.99 -12.89
N ASP A 10 -34.35 12.07 -13.18
CA ASP A 10 -33.29 12.20 -14.18
C ASP A 10 -32.88 10.80 -14.67
N PRO A 11 -33.58 10.26 -15.69
CA PRO A 11 -33.30 8.94 -16.25
C PRO A 11 -31.90 8.85 -16.87
N ILE A 12 -31.38 9.95 -17.42
CA ILE A 12 -30.04 9.99 -18.03
C ILE A 12 -28.98 9.79 -16.95
N LEU A 13 -29.12 10.46 -15.81
CA LEU A 13 -28.22 10.27 -14.68
C LEU A 13 -28.37 8.86 -14.09
N ASN A 14 -29.58 8.30 -14.06
CA ASN A 14 -29.81 6.92 -13.63
C ASN A 14 -29.02 5.92 -14.50
N ASP A 15 -29.18 6.01 -15.82
CA ASP A 15 -28.48 5.15 -16.79
C ASP A 15 -26.96 5.26 -16.64
N ASN A 16 -26.44 6.49 -16.48
CA ASN A 16 -25.02 6.71 -16.24
C ASN A 16 -24.54 6.10 -14.92
N LEU A 17 -25.32 6.19 -13.84
CA LEU A 17 -24.98 5.60 -12.55
C LEU A 17 -24.93 4.07 -12.63
N ILE A 18 -25.87 3.47 -13.35
CA ILE A 18 -25.87 2.02 -13.63
C ILE A 18 -24.61 1.64 -14.39
N LYS A 19 -24.25 2.41 -15.43
CA LYS A 19 -23.06 2.18 -16.25
C LYS A 19 -21.75 2.29 -15.43
N TRP A 20 -21.63 3.30 -14.58
CA TRP A 20 -20.40 3.54 -13.79
C TRP A 20 -20.33 2.74 -12.49
N LYS A 21 -21.36 1.97 -12.15
CA LYS A 21 -21.41 1.20 -10.90
C LYS A 21 -20.18 0.31 -10.70
N PRO A 22 -19.68 -0.45 -11.71
CA PRO A 22 -18.45 -1.23 -11.56
C PRO A 22 -17.22 -0.34 -11.31
N ASP A 23 -17.09 0.78 -12.01
CA ASP A 23 -15.95 1.70 -11.83
C ASP A 23 -15.93 2.30 -10.42
N ILE A 24 -17.10 2.72 -9.92
CA ILE A 24 -17.25 3.26 -8.56
C ILE A 24 -16.91 2.19 -7.53
N ALA A 25 -17.37 0.96 -7.73
CA ALA A 25 -17.09 -0.16 -6.85
C ALA A 25 -15.58 -0.49 -6.80
N TYR A 26 -14.93 -0.56 -7.96
CA TYR A 26 -13.49 -0.74 -8.11
C TYR A 26 -12.70 0.35 -7.38
N LEU A 27 -13.02 1.63 -7.62
CA LEU A 27 -12.35 2.75 -6.98
C LEU A 27 -12.57 2.75 -5.46
N THR A 28 -13.77 2.42 -5.00
CA THR A 28 -14.09 2.32 -3.56
C THR A 28 -13.20 1.29 -2.87
N ASP A 29 -13.05 0.09 -3.46
CA ASP A 29 -12.17 -0.95 -2.94
C ASP A 29 -10.69 -0.53 -2.93
N LEU A 30 -10.26 0.16 -3.99
CA LEU A 30 -8.88 0.64 -4.13
C LEU A 30 -8.56 1.72 -3.10
N PHE A 31 -9.41 2.74 -2.96
CA PHE A 31 -9.24 3.84 -1.99
C PHE A 31 -9.31 3.36 -0.55
N THR A 32 -10.13 2.36 -0.25
CA THR A 32 -10.13 1.71 1.07
C THR A 32 -8.73 1.20 1.43
N LYS A 33 -8.03 0.60 0.46
CA LYS A 33 -6.70 0.04 0.67
C LYS A 33 -5.60 1.10 0.70
N PHE A 34 -5.75 2.20 -0.05
CA PHE A 34 -4.88 3.36 0.12
C PHE A 34 -5.02 3.99 1.50
N ASN A 35 -6.25 4.15 1.98
CA ASN A 35 -6.50 4.74 3.30
C ASN A 35 -5.88 3.88 4.41
N GLU A 36 -5.99 2.56 4.32
CA GLU A 36 -5.33 1.62 5.25
C GLU A 36 -3.81 1.85 5.30
N VAL A 37 -3.14 1.96 4.15
CA VAL A 37 -1.70 2.19 4.08
C VAL A 37 -1.33 3.61 4.50
N ASN A 38 -2.13 4.61 4.13
CA ASN A 38 -1.91 6.00 4.52
C ASN A 38 -1.98 6.15 6.05
N LEU A 39 -2.92 5.49 6.71
CA LEU A 39 -2.98 5.45 8.17
C LEU A 39 -1.73 4.79 8.78
N GLN A 40 -1.23 3.71 8.19
CA GLN A 40 0.01 3.08 8.65
C GLN A 40 1.20 4.03 8.51
N LEU A 41 1.27 4.79 7.41
CA LEU A 41 2.35 5.76 7.15
C LEU A 41 2.22 7.06 7.96
N GLN A 42 1.07 7.35 8.55
CA GLN A 42 0.85 8.52 9.41
C GLN A 42 1.04 8.22 10.91
N GLY A 43 1.29 6.96 11.29
CA GLY A 43 1.38 6.57 12.70
C GLY A 43 2.65 7.07 13.40
N ASP A 44 2.52 7.47 14.66
CA ASP A 44 3.58 8.12 15.47
C ASP A 44 4.84 7.27 15.70
N SER A 45 4.78 5.95 15.45
CA SER A 45 5.91 5.02 15.65
C SER A 45 6.65 4.66 14.36
N LEU A 46 6.44 5.43 13.28
CA LEU A 46 7.09 5.19 12.00
C LEU A 46 8.59 5.43 12.10
N ASN A 47 9.35 4.50 11.56
CA ASN A 47 10.77 4.71 11.28
C ASN A 47 11.05 4.30 9.84
N LEU A 48 12.28 4.54 9.40
CA LEU A 48 12.66 4.36 8.02
C LEU A 48 12.57 2.88 7.56
N ILE A 49 12.89 1.93 8.44
CA ILE A 49 12.73 0.49 8.21
C ILE A 49 11.24 0.14 7.99
N LYS A 50 10.35 0.62 8.87
CA LYS A 50 8.90 0.38 8.77
C LYS A 50 8.32 1.02 7.51
N THR A 51 8.71 2.25 7.20
CA THR A 51 8.26 2.99 6.00
C THR A 51 8.59 2.21 4.74
N LYS A 52 9.83 1.73 4.63
CA LYS A 52 10.28 0.90 3.51
C LYS A 52 9.49 -0.40 3.40
N SER A 53 9.31 -1.09 4.52
CA SER A 53 8.54 -2.35 4.57
C SER A 53 7.07 -2.16 4.15
N ILE A 54 6.39 -1.17 4.71
CA ILE A 54 4.98 -0.86 4.39
C ILE A 54 4.83 -0.53 2.90
N THR A 55 5.69 0.34 2.37
CA THR A 55 5.67 0.76 0.96
C THR A 55 5.93 -0.41 0.02
N ALA A 56 6.95 -1.23 0.29
CA ALA A 56 7.27 -2.41 -0.51
C ALA A 56 6.13 -3.44 -0.49
N ALA A 57 5.56 -3.72 0.68
CA ALA A 57 4.42 -4.61 0.83
C ALA A 57 3.20 -4.10 0.05
N PHE A 58 2.97 -2.78 0.06
CA PHE A 58 1.87 -2.19 -0.68
C PHE A 58 2.03 -2.33 -2.20
N LEU A 59 3.22 -2.08 -2.74
CA LEU A 59 3.51 -2.33 -4.16
C LEU A 59 3.31 -3.80 -4.56
N ALA A 60 3.77 -4.74 -3.73
CA ALA A 60 3.54 -6.16 -3.96
C ALA A 60 2.04 -6.50 -4.00
N ARG A 61 1.24 -5.91 -3.10
CA ARG A 61 -0.22 -6.07 -3.09
C ARG A 61 -0.89 -5.48 -4.34
N ILE A 62 -0.41 -4.35 -4.88
CA ILE A 62 -0.94 -3.81 -6.15
C ILE A 62 -0.69 -4.81 -7.29
N ASN A 63 0.51 -5.36 -7.40
CA ASN A 63 0.82 -6.35 -8.44
C ASN A 63 -0.02 -7.63 -8.30
N LEU A 64 -0.20 -8.13 -7.08
CA LEU A 64 -1.04 -9.30 -6.83
C LEU A 64 -2.49 -9.05 -7.27
N LYS A 65 -3.05 -7.90 -6.89
CA LYS A 65 -4.40 -7.50 -7.31
C LYS A 65 -4.54 -7.38 -8.82
N LYS A 66 -3.52 -6.84 -9.49
CA LYS A 66 -3.47 -6.74 -10.95
C LYS A 66 -3.53 -8.11 -11.61
N GLN A 67 -2.75 -9.08 -11.10
CA GLN A 67 -2.76 -10.46 -11.60
C GLN A 67 -4.13 -11.11 -11.38
N ASN A 68 -4.68 -11.00 -10.17
CA ASN A 68 -5.96 -11.61 -9.82
C ASN A 68 -7.13 -11.04 -10.63
N ILE A 69 -7.22 -9.72 -10.77
CA ILE A 69 -8.22 -9.10 -11.67
C ILE A 69 -8.05 -9.61 -13.10
N GLY A 70 -6.82 -9.74 -13.59
CA GLY A 70 -6.56 -10.29 -14.92
C GLY A 70 -7.03 -11.74 -15.11
N TRP A 71 -7.28 -12.48 -14.03
CA TRP A 71 -7.89 -13.81 -14.01
C TRP A 71 -9.37 -13.80 -13.59
N CYS A 72 -10.00 -12.62 -13.58
CA CYS A 72 -11.38 -12.41 -13.11
C CYS A 72 -11.61 -12.88 -11.66
N GLU A 73 -10.56 -12.81 -10.83
CA GLU A 73 -10.61 -13.12 -9.40
C GLU A 73 -10.75 -11.82 -8.60
N PHE A 74 -11.94 -11.62 -8.01
CA PHE A 74 -12.33 -10.36 -7.35
C PHE A 74 -12.45 -10.48 -5.83
N SER A 75 -12.02 -11.57 -5.19
CA SER A 75 -12.06 -11.75 -3.73
C SER A 75 -11.42 -10.61 -2.92
N GLN A 76 -10.45 -9.90 -3.52
CA GLN A 76 -9.79 -8.74 -2.91
C GLN A 76 -10.53 -7.41 -3.12
N PHE A 77 -11.64 -7.43 -3.86
CA PHE A 77 -12.46 -6.29 -4.25
C PHE A 77 -13.93 -6.57 -3.91
N PRO A 78 -14.32 -6.45 -2.62
CA PRO A 78 -15.65 -6.85 -2.15
C PRO A 78 -16.80 -6.03 -2.75
N ASN A 79 -16.58 -4.77 -3.14
CA ASN A 79 -17.61 -4.01 -3.84
C ASN A 79 -17.66 -4.39 -5.32
N LEU A 80 -16.50 -4.56 -5.96
CA LEU A 80 -16.43 -4.90 -7.38
C LEU A 80 -16.97 -6.29 -7.68
N SER A 81 -16.74 -7.26 -6.79
CA SER A 81 -17.25 -8.63 -6.95
C SER A 81 -18.77 -8.71 -7.01
N LEU A 82 -19.46 -7.71 -6.49
CA LEU A 82 -20.92 -7.55 -6.53
C LEU A 82 -21.41 -6.71 -7.72
N ALA A 83 -20.50 -6.06 -8.44
CA ALA A 83 -20.80 -5.15 -9.52
C ALA A 83 -20.47 -5.80 -10.87
N ASN A 84 -21.35 -6.69 -11.35
CA ASN A 84 -21.28 -7.42 -12.64
C ASN A 84 -20.34 -6.80 -13.68
N VAL A 85 -19.05 -7.16 -13.59
CA VAL A 85 -17.99 -6.59 -14.42
C VAL A 85 -18.04 -7.23 -15.81
N GLN A 86 -17.98 -6.40 -16.85
CA GLN A 86 -17.84 -6.85 -18.23
C GLN A 86 -16.34 -7.09 -18.55
N ASP A 87 -16.04 -7.97 -19.49
CA ASP A 87 -14.66 -8.35 -19.84
C ASP A 87 -13.79 -7.15 -20.27
N ASP A 88 -14.38 -6.15 -20.94
CA ASP A 88 -13.69 -4.91 -21.32
C ASP A 88 -13.27 -4.06 -20.11
N GLY A 89 -14.11 -4.03 -19.06
CA GLY A 89 -13.81 -3.38 -17.79
C GLY A 89 -12.61 -4.00 -17.07
N VAL A 90 -12.42 -5.32 -17.16
CA VAL A 90 -11.29 -6.02 -16.54
C VAL A 90 -9.95 -5.49 -17.07
N LEU A 91 -9.83 -5.33 -18.38
CA LEU A 91 -8.60 -4.84 -19.01
C LEU A 91 -8.26 -3.40 -18.55
N VAL A 92 -9.28 -2.54 -18.44
CA VAL A 92 -9.12 -1.16 -17.96
C VAL A 92 -8.55 -1.16 -16.54
N TYR A 93 -9.06 -2.01 -15.65
CA TYR A 93 -8.58 -2.10 -14.27
C TYR A 93 -7.16 -2.65 -14.18
N VAL A 94 -6.81 -3.65 -15.00
CA VAL A 94 -5.43 -4.19 -15.09
C VAL A 94 -4.46 -3.10 -15.54
N GLN A 95 -4.82 -2.33 -16.57
CA GLN A 95 -4.00 -1.23 -17.09
C GLN A 95 -3.84 -0.13 -16.04
N HIS A 96 -4.93 0.27 -15.39
CA HIS A 96 -4.88 1.28 -14.33
C HIS A 96 -3.99 0.83 -13.16
N LEU A 97 -4.11 -0.42 -12.67
CA LEU A 97 -3.23 -0.95 -11.62
C LEU A 97 -1.76 -1.00 -12.07
N SER A 98 -1.49 -1.20 -13.36
CA SER A 98 -0.13 -1.17 -13.90
C SER A 98 0.47 0.23 -13.90
N VAL A 99 -0.28 1.25 -14.35
CA VAL A 99 0.15 2.65 -14.31
C VAL A 99 0.37 3.08 -12.85
N LEU A 100 -0.61 2.77 -12.00
CA LEU A 100 -0.56 3.09 -10.59
C LEU A 100 0.64 2.47 -9.88
N HIS A 101 0.96 1.21 -10.17
CA HIS A 101 2.14 0.55 -9.61
C HIS A 101 3.42 1.28 -10.02
N THR A 102 3.55 1.65 -11.30
CA THR A 102 4.70 2.39 -11.81
C THR A 102 4.83 3.75 -11.12
N ASP A 103 3.74 4.51 -11.04
CA ASP A 103 3.73 5.83 -10.40
C ASP A 103 4.13 5.74 -8.93
N PHE A 104 3.59 4.76 -8.19
CA PHE A 104 3.98 4.53 -6.79
C PHE A 104 5.45 4.12 -6.67
N LYS A 105 5.93 3.23 -7.54
CA LYS A 105 7.33 2.79 -7.53
C LYS A 105 8.28 3.97 -7.77
N THR A 106 7.95 4.85 -8.72
CA THR A 106 8.75 6.05 -9.01
C THR A 106 8.67 7.05 -7.87
N ARG A 107 7.49 7.28 -7.29
CA ARG A 107 7.31 8.24 -6.19
C ARG A 107 8.09 7.88 -4.93
N PHE A 108 8.22 6.59 -4.63
CA PHE A 108 8.89 6.09 -3.42
C PHE A 108 10.21 5.37 -3.74
N GLU A 109 10.82 5.66 -4.89
CA GLU A 109 12.04 5.00 -5.33
C GLU A 109 13.14 5.12 -4.27
N ASP A 110 13.35 6.33 -3.74
CA ASP A 110 14.31 6.64 -2.69
C ASP A 110 14.14 5.73 -1.45
N VAL A 111 12.93 5.60 -0.92
CA VAL A 111 12.63 4.75 0.24
C VAL A 111 12.83 3.26 -0.11
N LEU A 112 12.47 2.84 -1.32
CA LEU A 112 12.54 1.45 -1.75
C LEU A 112 13.98 1.00 -2.02
N THR A 113 14.82 1.85 -2.61
CA THR A 113 16.21 1.53 -2.95
C THR A 113 17.17 1.77 -1.79
N MET A 114 16.76 2.52 -0.78
CA MET A 114 17.61 2.86 0.36
C MET A 114 18.19 1.63 1.06
N GLU A 115 19.51 1.59 1.19
CA GLU A 115 20.22 0.64 2.01
C GLU A 115 20.24 1.12 3.46
N ILE A 116 19.80 0.28 4.39
CA ILE A 116 19.75 0.63 5.82
C ILE A 116 21.05 0.15 6.47
N PRO A 117 21.91 1.05 6.96
CA PRO A 117 23.14 0.67 7.63
C PRO A 117 22.87 -0.24 8.82
N GLN A 118 23.76 -1.22 9.06
CA GLN A 118 23.60 -2.10 10.20
C GLN A 118 23.62 -1.38 11.54
N CYS A 119 24.30 -0.24 11.66
CA CYS A 119 24.27 0.57 12.88
C CYS A 119 22.88 1.15 13.18
N ILE A 120 21.99 1.32 12.19
CA ILE A 120 20.60 1.76 12.45
C ILE A 120 19.74 0.58 12.92
N ILE A 121 20.03 -0.62 12.44
CA ILE A 121 19.30 -1.85 12.80
C ILE A 121 19.77 -2.38 14.16
N SER A 122 21.08 -2.36 14.37
CA SER A 122 21.79 -2.77 15.58
C SER A 122 22.95 -1.79 15.84
N PRO A 123 22.71 -0.72 16.62
CA PRO A 123 23.72 0.30 16.91
C PRO A 123 25.00 -0.25 17.53
N TYR A 124 24.89 -1.36 18.25
CA TYR A 124 25.99 -1.99 18.97
C TYR A 124 26.56 -3.24 18.28
N GLY A 125 25.96 -3.68 17.16
CA GLY A 125 26.48 -4.75 16.30
C GLY A 125 26.90 -6.04 17.03
N ASP A 126 27.64 -6.90 16.34
CA ASP A 126 28.34 -8.00 17.03
C ASP A 126 29.60 -7.43 17.69
N ILE A 127 29.48 -7.11 18.98
CA ILE A 127 30.55 -6.53 19.80
C ILE A 127 31.83 -7.38 19.69
N GLN A 128 31.73 -8.67 19.34
CA GLN A 128 32.83 -9.64 19.26
C GLN A 128 33.96 -9.27 18.28
N GLU A 129 33.69 -8.55 17.19
CA GLU A 129 34.71 -8.17 16.19
C GLU A 129 35.53 -6.92 16.56
N SER A 130 35.21 -6.23 17.66
CA SER A 130 35.90 -5.03 18.11
C SER A 130 37.07 -5.31 19.09
N ASN A 131 38.02 -4.38 19.19
CA ASN A 131 39.12 -4.48 20.16
C ASN A 131 38.60 -4.31 21.60
N ALA A 132 39.35 -4.78 22.61
CA ALA A 132 38.89 -4.81 23.99
C ALA A 132 38.47 -3.44 24.55
N THR A 133 39.17 -2.36 24.17
CA THR A 133 38.87 -0.99 24.61
C THR A 133 37.53 -0.50 24.05
N LEU A 134 37.28 -0.71 22.76
CA LEU A 134 36.01 -0.37 22.11
C LEU A 134 34.85 -1.21 22.67
N LYS A 135 35.10 -2.49 23.04
CA LYS A 135 34.11 -3.35 23.69
C LYS A 135 33.63 -2.78 25.02
N GLU A 136 34.56 -2.35 25.88
CA GLU A 136 34.22 -1.72 27.17
C GLU A 136 33.43 -0.43 26.98
N GLU A 137 33.83 0.43 26.04
CA GLU A 137 33.11 1.67 25.72
C GLU A 137 31.69 1.40 25.20
N LEU A 138 31.51 0.44 24.27
CA LEU A 138 30.19 0.06 23.77
C LEU A 138 29.28 -0.52 24.87
N ILE A 139 29.82 -1.31 25.80
CA ILE A 139 29.07 -1.82 26.95
C ILE A 139 28.61 -0.68 27.86
N GLY A 140 29.49 0.30 28.12
CA GLY A 140 29.15 1.49 28.90
C GLY A 140 28.05 2.32 28.26
N ILE A 141 28.13 2.56 26.95
CA ILE A 141 27.12 3.34 26.21
C ILE A 141 25.78 2.59 26.13
N SER A 142 25.79 1.28 25.85
CA SER A 142 24.55 0.48 25.71
C SER A 142 23.76 0.31 27.01
N THR A 143 24.42 0.39 28.17
CA THR A 143 23.80 0.26 29.49
C THR A 143 23.36 1.58 30.10
N ASN A 144 23.75 2.72 29.52
CA ASN A 144 23.35 4.05 29.99
C ASN A 144 21.87 4.33 29.69
N LYS A 145 21.07 4.49 30.75
CA LYS A 145 19.61 4.73 30.67
C LYS A 145 19.25 6.20 30.42
N GLU A 146 20.18 7.14 30.57
CA GLU A 146 19.94 8.57 30.30
C GLU A 146 19.93 8.88 28.79
N LEU A 147 20.46 7.96 27.97
CA LEU A 147 20.52 8.07 26.50
C LEU A 147 19.37 7.33 25.79
N LYS A 148 18.39 6.80 26.53
CA LYS A 148 17.25 6.02 26.01
C LYS A 148 15.98 6.83 25.84
#